data_AF-A0A523VMU9-F1
#
_entry.id   AF-A0A523VMU9-F1
#
_cell.length_a   1.000
_cell.length_b   1.000
_cell.length_c   1.000
_cell.angle_alpha   90.00
_cell.angle_beta   90.00
_cell.angle_gamma   90.00
#
_symmetry.space_group_name_H-M   'P 1'
#
loop_
_entity.id
_entity.type
_entity.pdbx_description
1 polymer ?
#
loop_
_entity_poly.entity_id
_entity_poly.type
_entity_poly.pdbx_seq_one_letter_code
_entity_poly.pdbx_strand_id
1 'polypeptide(L)'
;MELSRKQLRKKALSRFKYVRTCVLARELCLIVRTNRGAFTREDTQRCCNLISQLCKEAGCIEQSELCHRASEIVGKDEGEYLELCQQSCLKCGESKRLRPKKNTSYVA
;
A
#
# COMPACT_ATOMS: atom_id res chain seq x y z
N MET A 1 -9.57 6.92 37.03
CA MET A 1 -8.82 7.64 35.97
C MET A 1 -7.77 6.78 35.25
N GLU A 2 -7.04 5.88 35.92
CA GLU A 2 -5.98 5.08 35.27
C GLU A 2 -6.46 4.14 34.15
N LEU A 3 -7.65 3.55 34.28
CA LEU A 3 -8.25 2.71 33.24
C LEU A 3 -8.52 3.50 31.95
N SER A 4 -9.00 4.74 32.06
CA SER A 4 -9.20 5.64 30.92
C SER A 4 -7.86 6.00 30.25
N ARG A 5 -6.80 6.27 31.04
CA ARG A 5 -5.45 6.53 30.51
C ARG A 5 -4.87 5.32 29.78
N LYS A 6 -5.02 4.09 30.33
CA LYS A 6 -4.55 2.85 29.69
C LYS A 6 -5.28 2.59 28.36
N GLN A 7 -6.60 2.79 28.32
CA GLN A 7 -7.39 2.66 27.10
C GLN A 7 -7.01 3.71 26.05
N LEU A 8 -6.83 4.97 26.46
CA LEU A 8 -6.38 6.05 25.57
C LEU A 8 -5.01 5.73 24.96
N ARG A 9 -4.05 5.25 25.78
CA ARG A 9 -2.74 4.80 25.30
C ARG A 9 -2.86 3.67 24.29
N LYS A 10 -3.67 2.64 24.57
CA LYS A 10 -3.87 1.52 23.62
C LYS A 10 -4.42 2.02 22.30
N LYS A 11 -5.45 2.88 22.34
CA LYS A 11 -6.05 3.47 21.13
C LYS A 11 -5.05 4.31 20.33
N ALA A 12 -4.26 5.15 21.00
CA ALA A 12 -3.22 5.97 20.37
C ALA A 12 -2.14 5.11 19.69
N LEU A 13 -1.63 4.08 20.38
CA LEU A 13 -0.63 3.17 19.83
C LEU A 13 -1.16 2.33 18.67
N SER A 14 -2.41 1.84 18.77
CA SER A 14 -3.06 1.12 17.66
C SER A 14 -3.24 2.02 16.43
N ARG A 15 -3.66 3.28 16.63
CA ARG A 15 -3.78 4.25 15.54
C ARG A 15 -2.43 4.57 14.92
N PHE A 16 -1.41 4.79 15.74
CA PHE A 16 -0.04 5.04 15.27
C PHE A 16 0.48 3.87 14.44
N LYS A 17 0.31 2.62 14.92
CA LYS A 17 0.66 1.42 14.15
C LYS A 17 -0.08 1.38 12.82
N TYR A 18 -1.39 1.63 12.82
CA TYR A 18 -2.19 1.61 11.59
C TYR A 18 -1.73 2.67 10.56
N VAL A 19 -1.38 3.87 11.01
CA VAL A 19 -0.89 4.94 10.13
C VAL A 19 0.48 4.60 9.55
N ARG A 20 1.43 4.18 10.40
CA ARG A 20 2.80 3.87 9.97
C ARG A 20 2.90 2.61 9.08
N THR A 21 1.88 1.73 9.10
CA THR A 21 1.87 0.51 8.29
C THR A 21 0.84 0.61 7.17
N CYS A 22 -0.44 0.37 7.47
CA CYS A 22 -1.48 0.23 6.46
C CYS A 22 -1.65 1.52 5.63
N VAL A 23 -1.82 2.68 6.27
CA VAL A 23 -2.01 3.95 5.53
C VAL A 23 -0.79 4.27 4.68
N LEU A 24 0.42 4.14 5.25
CA LEU A 24 1.66 4.38 4.50
C LEU A 24 1.81 3.44 3.30
N ALA A 25 1.62 2.13 3.48
CA ALA A 25 1.70 1.14 2.41
C ALA A 25 0.78 1.47 1.23
N ARG A 26 -0.41 1.99 1.56
CA ARG A 26 -1.45 2.34 0.62
C ARG A 26 -1.11 3.55 -0.22
N GLU A 27 -0.62 4.62 0.40
CA GLU A 27 -0.16 5.80 -0.32
C GLU A 27 1.05 5.46 -1.21
N LEU A 28 2.01 4.69 -0.69
CA LEU A 28 3.15 4.23 -1.49
C LEU A 28 2.72 3.36 -2.67
N CYS A 29 1.78 2.43 -2.45
CA CYS A 29 1.23 1.59 -3.52
C CYS A 29 0.50 2.42 -4.58
N LEU A 30 -0.24 3.46 -4.19
CA LEU A 30 -0.85 4.36 -5.16
C LEU A 30 0.21 5.05 -6.03
N ILE A 31 1.26 5.62 -5.40
CA ILE A 31 2.37 6.28 -6.11
C ILE A 31 3.00 5.33 -7.14
N VAL A 32 3.35 4.10 -6.74
CA VAL A 32 3.93 3.11 -7.66
C VAL A 32 2.98 2.84 -8.83
N ARG A 33 1.69 2.60 -8.56
CA ARG A 33 0.73 2.20 -9.60
C ARG A 33 0.40 3.31 -10.58
N THR A 34 0.40 4.57 -10.15
CA THR A 34 0.12 5.71 -11.03
C THR A 34 1.34 6.19 -11.80
N ASN A 35 2.54 5.75 -11.41
CA ASN A 35 3.80 6.19 -12.02
C ASN A 35 4.63 5.03 -12.61
N ARG A 36 4.02 3.86 -12.86
CA ARG A 36 4.76 2.67 -13.35
C ARG A 36 5.61 2.95 -14.60
N GLY A 37 5.11 3.77 -15.53
CA GLY A 37 5.84 4.13 -16.75
C GLY A 37 7.05 5.03 -16.53
N ALA A 38 7.21 5.62 -15.33
CA ALA A 38 8.35 6.46 -14.97
C ALA A 38 9.39 5.70 -14.12
N PHE A 39 9.06 4.53 -13.59
CA PHE A 39 9.94 3.77 -12.70
C PHE A 39 10.79 2.78 -13.50
N THR A 40 12.04 2.60 -13.10
CA THR A 40 12.79 1.44 -13.58
C THR A 40 12.21 0.15 -12.98
N ARG A 41 12.59 -0.99 -13.55
CA ARG A 41 12.23 -2.30 -12.98
C ARG A 41 12.75 -2.44 -11.54
N GLU A 42 13.95 -1.94 -11.27
CA GLU A 42 14.57 -1.98 -9.96
C GLU A 42 13.84 -1.08 -8.95
N ASP A 43 13.43 0.12 -9.36
CA ASP A 43 12.61 1.00 -8.52
C ASP A 43 11.29 0.32 -8.14
N THR A 44 10.63 -0.28 -9.13
CA THR A 44 9.36 -0.97 -8.92
C THR A 44 9.52 -2.17 -7.99
N GLN A 45 10.58 -2.97 -8.17
CA GLN A 45 10.89 -4.10 -7.30
C GLN A 45 11.11 -3.64 -5.85
N ARG A 46 12.00 -2.66 -5.63
CA ARG A 46 12.31 -2.14 -4.28
C ARG A 46 11.07 -1.57 -3.61
N CYS A 47 10.28 -0.78 -4.32
CA CYS A 47 9.05 -0.17 -3.78
C CYS A 47 7.99 -1.23 -3.46
N CYS A 48 7.72 -2.18 -4.36
CA CYS A 48 6.76 -3.26 -4.12
C CYS A 48 7.18 -4.15 -2.95
N ASN A 49 8.48 -4.40 -2.77
CA ASN A 49 8.99 -5.16 -1.64
C ASN A 49 8.83 -4.41 -0.31
N LEU A 50 9.08 -3.10 -0.28
CA LEU A 50 8.78 -2.29 0.91
C LEU A 50 7.29 -2.32 1.26
N ILE A 51 6.42 -2.19 0.25
CA ILE A 51 4.96 -2.25 0.44
C ILE A 51 4.54 -3.62 0.99
N SER A 52 5.14 -4.71 0.53
CA SER A 52 4.84 -6.06 1.05
C SER A 52 5.14 -6.15 2.56
N GLN A 53 6.30 -5.65 2.99
CA GLN A 53 6.70 -5.63 4.40
C GLN A 53 5.72 -4.80 5.25
N LEU A 54 5.33 -3.62 4.79
CA LEU A 54 4.35 -2.78 5.50
C LEU A 54 2.97 -3.43 5.57
N CYS A 55 2.52 -4.11 4.51
CA CYS A 55 1.29 -4.90 4.52
C CYS A 55 1.37 -6.04 5.55
N LYS A 56 2.49 -6.75 5.63
CA LYS A 56 2.73 -7.81 6.63
C LYS A 56 2.65 -7.25 8.05
N GLU A 57 3.31 -6.13 8.32
CA GLU A 57 3.27 -5.46 9.62
C GLU A 57 1.86 -4.97 10.01
N ALA A 58 1.06 -4.59 9.01
CA ALA A 58 -0.34 -4.22 9.18
C ALA A 58 -1.27 -5.43 9.43
N GLY A 59 -0.81 -6.66 9.20
CA GLY A 59 -1.62 -7.89 9.29
C GLY A 59 -2.34 -8.26 7.99
N CYS A 60 -2.02 -7.61 6.88
CA CYS A 60 -2.55 -7.92 5.54
C CYS A 60 -1.68 -8.99 4.87
N ILE A 61 -1.72 -10.22 5.40
CA ILE A 61 -0.79 -11.31 5.02
C ILE A 61 -0.94 -11.69 3.54
N GLU A 62 -2.16 -11.91 3.08
CA GLU A 62 -2.41 -12.31 1.70
C GLU A 62 -1.97 -11.24 0.68
N GLN A 63 -2.26 -9.96 0.96
CA GLN A 63 -1.81 -8.84 0.13
C GLN A 63 -0.29 -8.70 0.16
N SER A 64 0.34 -8.92 1.31
CA SER A 64 1.79 -8.93 1.46
C SER A 64 2.42 -9.99 0.55
N GLU A 65 1.93 -11.21 0.57
CA GLU A 65 2.46 -12.31 -0.25
C GLU A 65 2.31 -12.04 -1.76
N LEU A 66 1.18 -11.47 -2.17
CA LEU A 66 0.97 -11.07 -3.57
C LEU A 66 1.90 -9.92 -3.98
N CYS A 67 2.06 -8.89 -3.14
CA CYS A 67 2.99 -7.78 -3.40
C CYS A 67 4.44 -8.25 -3.46
N HIS A 68 4.83 -9.21 -2.60
CA HIS A 68 6.18 -9.77 -2.59
C HIS A 68 6.46 -10.55 -3.89
N ARG A 69 5.57 -11.46 -4.28
CA ARG A 69 5.68 -12.18 -5.57
C ARG A 69 5.73 -11.23 -6.76
N ALA A 70 4.87 -10.20 -6.77
CA ALA A 70 4.89 -9.17 -7.79
C ALA A 70 6.25 -8.45 -7.85
N SER A 71 6.89 -8.18 -6.69
CA SER A 71 8.21 -7.56 -6.64
C SER A 71 9.31 -8.46 -7.21
N GLU A 72 9.21 -9.77 -7.08
CA GLU A 72 10.20 -10.72 -7.60
C GLU A 72 10.08 -10.92 -9.12
N ILE A 73 8.86 -10.85 -9.65
CA ILE A 73 8.61 -11.14 -11.06
C ILE A 73 8.71 -9.91 -11.98
N VAL A 74 8.61 -8.68 -11.46
CA VAL A 74 8.62 -7.44 -12.28
C VAL A 74 9.85 -7.30 -13.19
N GLY A 75 10.98 -7.91 -12.81
CA GLY A 75 12.19 -7.94 -13.63
C GLY A 75 12.15 -8.93 -14.81
N LYS A 76 11.27 -9.93 -14.72
CA LYS A 76 11.24 -11.14 -15.57
C LYS A 76 10.01 -11.17 -16.48
N ASP A 77 8.83 -10.96 -15.91
CA ASP A 77 7.54 -11.02 -16.60
C ASP A 77 6.66 -9.84 -16.15
N GLU A 78 6.49 -8.87 -17.04
CA GLU A 78 5.67 -7.69 -16.78
C GLU A 78 4.17 -8.02 -16.72
N GLY A 79 3.71 -8.99 -17.52
CA GLY A 79 2.30 -9.41 -17.54
C GLY A 79 1.90 -10.04 -16.21
N GLU A 80 2.68 -11.02 -15.77
CA GLU A 80 2.46 -11.68 -14.47
C GLU A 80 2.56 -10.69 -13.30
N TYR A 81 3.51 -9.75 -13.35
CA TYR A 81 3.61 -8.65 -12.38
C TYR A 81 2.30 -7.85 -12.29
N LEU A 82 1.75 -7.43 -13.43
CA LEU A 82 0.54 -6.61 -13.47
C LEU A 82 -0.67 -7.38 -12.92
N GLU A 83 -0.79 -8.67 -13.22
CA GLU A 83 -1.84 -9.55 -12.69
C GLU A 83 -1.75 -9.69 -11.17
N LEU A 84 -0.58 -10.05 -10.64
CA LEU A 84 -0.36 -10.19 -9.19
C LEU A 84 -0.61 -8.85 -8.46
N CYS A 85 -0.16 -7.75 -9.06
CA CYS A 85 -0.39 -6.42 -8.52
C CYS A 85 -1.89 -6.09 -8.45
N GLN A 86 -2.65 -6.42 -9.51
CA GLN A 86 -4.10 -6.23 -9.54
C GLN A 86 -4.81 -7.09 -8.49
N GLN A 87 -4.44 -8.37 -8.36
CA GLN A 87 -5.01 -9.27 -7.35
C GLN A 87 -4.79 -8.75 -5.92
N SER A 88 -3.58 -8.27 -5.61
CA SER A 88 -3.29 -7.65 -4.30
C SER A 88 -4.14 -6.41 -4.08
N CYS A 89 -4.26 -5.54 -5.08
CA CYS A 89 -5.03 -4.30 -4.99
C CYS A 89 -6.51 -4.54 -4.75
N LEU A 90 -7.13 -5.52 -5.42
CA LEU A 90 -8.55 -5.87 -5.22
C LEU A 90 -8.83 -6.27 -3.76
N LYS A 91 -7.89 -7.00 -3.15
CA LYS A 91 -7.96 -7.44 -1.75
C LYS A 91 -7.59 -6.33 -0.76
N CYS A 92 -6.90 -5.29 -1.19
CA CYS A 92 -6.55 -4.15 -0.35
C CYS A 92 -7.74 -3.19 -0.20
N GLY A 93 -7.96 -2.65 1.00
CA GLY A 93 -9.02 -1.64 1.22
C GLY A 93 -8.82 -0.33 0.46
N GLU A 94 -7.70 -0.12 -0.24
CA GLU A 94 -7.53 0.98 -1.20
C GLU A 94 -8.36 0.84 -2.47
N SER A 95 -8.67 -0.38 -2.90
CA SER A 95 -9.60 -0.56 -4.03
C SER A 95 -10.97 0.04 -3.74
N LYS A 96 -11.32 0.17 -2.45
CA LYS A 96 -12.56 0.75 -1.96
C LYS A 96 -12.49 2.28 -1.75
N ARG A 97 -11.32 2.90 -1.85
CA ARG A 97 -11.23 4.37 -1.82
C ARG A 97 -11.69 4.91 -3.16
N LEU A 98 -12.75 5.72 -3.13
CA LEU A 98 -13.15 6.54 -4.27
C LEU A 98 -11.94 7.36 -4.71
N ARG A 99 -11.49 7.19 -5.96
CA ARG A 99 -10.42 8.01 -6.52
C ARG A 99 -10.87 9.48 -6.38
N PRO A 100 -10.01 10.39 -5.87
CA PRO A 100 -10.36 11.81 -5.87
C PRO A 100 -10.72 12.19 -7.31
N LYS A 101 -11.92 12.74 -7.53
CA LYS A 101 -12.28 13.33 -8.82
C LYS A 101 -11.20 14.35 -9.14
N LYS A 102 -10.64 14.32 -10.36
CA LYS A 102 -9.68 15.34 -10.82
C LYS A 102 -10.28 16.70 -10.50
N ASN A 103 -9.63 17.49 -9.64
CA ASN A 103 -10.06 18.84 -9.34
C ASN A 103 -9.99 19.65 -10.64
N THR A 104 -11.13 19.83 -11.29
CA THR A 104 -11.36 20.94 -12.22
C THR A 104 -11.58 22.18 -11.36
N SER A 105 -10.50 22.76 -10.86
CA SER A 105 -10.52 24.11 -10.30
C SER A 105 -9.29 24.85 -10.81
N TYR A 106 -9.33 25.19 -12.10
CA TYR A 106 -8.71 26.45 -12.52
C TYR A 106 -9.53 27.55 -11.82
N VAL A 107 -8.97 28.16 -10.79
CA VAL A 107 -9.45 29.45 -10.30
C VAL A 107 -8.53 30.47 -10.92
N ALA A 108 -9.06 31.17 -11.93
CA ALA A 108 -8.58 32.46 -12.39
C ALA A 108 -9.08 33.54 -11.44
#